data_AF-A0A661L992-F1
#
_entry.id   AF-A0A661L992-F1
#
_cell.length_a   1.000
_cell.length_b   1.000
_cell.length_c   1.000
_cell.angle_alpha   90.00
_cell.angle_beta   90.00
_cell.angle_gamma   90.00
#
_symmetry.space_group_name_H-M   'P 1'
#
loop_
_entity.id
_entity.type
_entity.pdbx_description
1 polymer ?
#
loop_
_entity_poly.entity_id
_entity_poly.type
_entity_poly.pdbx_seq_one_letter_code
_entity_poly.pdbx_strand_id
1 'polypeptide(L)' 'IRNKFYNLPVILCTAYDTFKEDIKSIAADFYVIKSFDLTELKKRIAMALEANIPTS' A
#
# COMPACT_ATOMS: atom_id res chain seq x y z
N ILE A 1 -11.16 5.67 7.09
CA ILE A 1 -10.23 6.36 6.17
C ILE A 1 -10.65 6.16 4.71
N ARG A 2 -10.79 4.91 4.23
CA ARG A 2 -11.24 4.62 2.85
C ARG A 2 -12.63 5.17 2.49
N ASN A 3 -13.55 5.25 3.46
CA ASN A 3 -14.89 5.85 3.28
C ASN A 3 -14.89 7.37 3.00
N LYS A 4 -13.74 8.04 3.17
CA LYS A 4 -13.57 9.49 2.95
C LYS A 4 -12.58 9.81 1.82
N PHE A 5 -11.73 8.86 1.44
CA PHE A 5 -10.69 9.00 0.43
C PHE A 5 -10.63 7.74 -0.43
N TYR A 6 -11.62 7.58 -1.32
CA TYR A 6 -11.75 6.37 -2.15
C TYR A 6 -10.59 6.19 -3.14
N ASN A 7 -9.96 7.28 -3.56
CA ASN A 7 -8.91 7.26 -4.58
C ASN A 7 -7.50 7.42 -3.99
N LEU A 8 -7.36 7.49 -2.66
CA LEU A 8 -6.04 7.62 -2.05
C LEU A 8 -5.43 6.23 -1.88
N PRO A 9 -4.27 5.93 -2.50
CA PRO A 9 -3.64 4.63 -2.38
C PRO A 9 -3.16 4.41 -0.94
N VAL A 10 -3.57 3.29 -0.34
CA VAL A 10 -3.19 2.92 1.03
C VAL A 10 -2.18 1.79 1.01
N ILE A 11 -1.01 2.04 1.60
CA ILE A 11 0.05 1.04 1.79
C ILE A 11 0.09 0.63 3.25
N LEU A 12 -0.15 -0.65 3.53
CA LEU A 12 -0.02 -1.22 4.88
C LEU A 12 1.41 -1.74 5.09
N CYS A 13 2.11 -1.20 6.08
CA CYS A 13 3.43 -1.67 6.49
C CYS A 13 3.33 -2.42 7.82
N THR A 14 3.71 -3.70 7.86
CA THR A 14 3.61 -4.53 9.06
C THR A 14 4.84 -5.39 9.28
N ALA A 15 5.18 -5.69 10.54
CA ALA A 15 6.32 -6.55 10.88
C ALA A 15 6.02 -8.05 10.73
N TYR A 16 4.77 -8.43 10.47
CA TYR A 16 4.33 -9.82 10.40
C TYR A 16 4.17 -10.25 8.94
N ASP A 17 4.60 -11.46 8.58
CA ASP A 17 4.49 -12.02 7.23
C ASP A 17 3.14 -12.67 6.92
N THR A 18 2.35 -12.92 7.96
CA THR A 18 1.27 -13.92 7.97
C THR A 18 -0.13 -13.34 7.76
N PHE A 19 -0.29 -12.02 7.79
CA PHE A 19 -1.62 -11.37 7.80
C PHE A 19 -2.21 -11.11 6.42
N LYS A 20 -1.82 -11.87 5.39
CA LYS A 20 -2.33 -11.65 4.03
C LYS A 20 -3.85 -11.77 3.90
N GLU A 21 -4.48 -12.59 4.75
CA GLU A 21 -5.93 -12.78 4.74
C GLU A 21 -6.69 -11.57 5.33
N ASP A 22 -6.12 -10.90 6.34
CA ASP A 22 -6.70 -9.69 6.94
C ASP A 22 -6.54 -8.43 6.07
N ILE A 23 -5.69 -8.46 5.05
CA ILE A 23 -5.51 -7.33 4.12
C ILE A 23 -6.81 -7.00 3.39
N LYS A 24 -7.58 -8.03 2.97
CA LYS A 24 -8.89 -7.81 2.33
C LYS A 24 -9.86 -7.12 3.30
N SER A 25 -9.74 -7.38 4.59
CA SER A 25 -10.53 -6.73 5.65
C SER A 25 -10.10 -5.27 5.90
N ILE A 26 -8.82 -4.94 5.71
CA ILE A 26 -8.25 -3.60 5.98
C ILE A 26 -8.33 -2.66 4.77
N ALA A 27 -8.70 -3.18 3.59
CA ALA A 27 -9.00 -2.36 2.43
C ALA A 27 -7.76 -1.55 1.95
N ALA A 28 -6.56 -2.11 2.10
CA ALA A 28 -5.31 -1.54 1.60
C ALA A 28 -5.01 -2.02 0.18
N ASP A 29 -4.37 -1.17 -0.63
CA ASP A 29 -4.03 -1.47 -2.03
C ASP A 29 -2.66 -2.17 -2.13
N PHE A 30 -1.77 -1.91 -1.18
CA PHE A 30 -0.45 -2.53 -1.12
C PHE A 30 -0.08 -2.97 0.31
N TYR A 31 0.80 -3.96 0.39
CA TYR A 31 1.30 -4.54 1.62
C TYR A 31 2.81 -4.67 1.58
N VAL A 32 3.47 -4.19 2.63
CA VAL A 32 4.94 -4.20 2.75
C VAL A 32 5.32 -4.75 4.12
N ILE A 33 6.28 -5.66 4.14
CA ILE A 33 6.88 -6.11 5.39
C ILE A 33 7.84 -5.04 5.90
N LYS A 34 7.73 -4.71 7.18
CA LYS A 34 8.64 -3.79 7.86
C LYS A 34 10.05 -4.38 7.79
N SER A 35 10.85 -3.77 6.93
CA SER A 35 12.25 -4.11 6.72
C SER A 35 13.11 -2.88 6.96
N PHE A 36 14.38 -3.10 7.27
CA PHE A 36 15.38 -2.04 7.25
C PHE A 36 15.66 -1.57 5.81
N ASP A 37 15.53 -2.48 4.84
CA ASP A 37 15.60 -2.14 3.43
C ASP A 37 14.26 -1.54 2.95
N LEU A 38 14.29 -0.26 2.61
CA LEU A 38 13.15 0.51 2.14
C LEU A 38 12.91 0.38 0.62
N THR A 39 13.68 -0.45 -0.09
CA THR A 39 13.56 -0.60 -1.54
C THR A 39 12.14 -1.02 -1.95
N GLU A 40 11.55 -2.00 -1.27
CA GLU A 40 10.19 -2.45 -1.57
C GLU A 40 9.15 -1.36 -1.25
N LEU A 41 9.29 -0.66 -0.13
CA LEU A 41 8.39 0.44 0.24
C LEU A 41 8.41 1.54 -0.84
N LYS A 42 9.60 1.99 -1.25
CA LYS A 42 9.76 3.01 -2.29
C LYS A 42 9.16 2.58 -3.62
N LYS A 43 9.35 1.32 -4.01
CA LYS A 43 8.77 0.75 -5.23
C LYS A 43 7.24 0.77 -5.20
N ARG A 44 6.63 0.39 -4.06
CA ARG A 44 5.17 0.45 -3.89
C ARG A 44 4.63 1.87 -3.91
N ILE A 45 5.35 2.83 -3.31
CA ILE A 45 4.98 4.25 -3.37
C ILE A 45 5.02 4.75 -4.83
N ALA A 46 6.07 4.45 -5.59
CA ALA A 46 6.16 4.84 -6.99
C ALA A 46 4.99 4.30 -7.82
N MET A 47 4.69 3.00 -7.70
CA MET A 47 3.56 2.36 -8.38
C MET A 47 2.20 2.98 -7.98
N ALA A 48 2.02 3.27 -6.70
CA ALA A 48 0.80 3.89 -6.17
C ALA A 48 0.58 5.31 -6.72
N LEU A 49 1.66 6.08 -6.87
CA LEU A 49 1.64 7.42 -7.44
C LEU A 49 1.39 7.36 -8.95
N GLU A 50 2.10 6.51 -9.69
CA GLU A 50 1.91 6.33 -11.14
C GLU A 50 0.46 5.95 -11.50
N ALA A 51 -0.18 5.09 -10.72
CA ALA A 51 -1.58 4.70 -10.93
C ALA A 51 -2.58 5.86 -10.73
N ASN A 52 -2.18 6.94 -10.05
CA ASN A 52 -3.04 8.09 -9.74
C ASN A 52 -2.70 9.36 -10.54
N ILE A 53 -1.64 9.35 -11.34
CA ILE A 53 -1.35 10.46 -12.25
C ILE A 53 -2.21 10.24 -13.51
N PRO A 54 -3.20 11.10 -13.80
CA PRO A 54 -3.85 11.08 -15.10
C PRO A 54 -2.77 11.47 -16.11
N THR A 55 -2.36 10.52 -16.95
CA THR A 55 -1.53 10.81 -18.11
C THR A 55 -2.34 11.76 -18.99
N SER A 56 -1.91 13.02 -19.06
CA SER A 56 -2.46 14.03 -19.99
C SER A 56 -2.05 13.72 -21.42
#